data_AF-A0AAJ3NBQ4-F1
#
_entry.id   AF-A0AAJ3NBQ4-F1
#
_cell.length_a   1.000
_cell.length_b   1.000
_cell.length_c   1.000
_cell.angle_alpha   90.00
_cell.angle_beta   90.00
_cell.angle_gamma   90.00
#
_symmetry.space_group_name_H-M   'P 1'
#
loop_
_entity.id
_entity.type
_entity.pdbx_description
1 polymer ?
#
loop_
_entity_poly.entity_id
_entity_poly.type
_entity_poly.pdbx_seq_one_letter_code
_entity_poly.pdbx_strand_id
1 'polypeptide(L)'
;MKKAILYLLLGTAVSFLFHYFLSGFGKVSLDLYYAFAFGLGWGMAYFLDRPDFALPKKLGLSFIGIILLVVLGVVFFNLEIAIPSIIRFSTVFVAYYLLASFRQSKSLRK
;
A
#
# COMPACT_ATOMS: atom_id res chain seq x y z
N MET A 1 -6.22 -12.38 7.32
CA MET A 1 -5.25 -12.80 6.29
C MET A 1 -5.85 -12.76 4.89
N LYS A 2 -6.81 -13.64 4.54
CA LYS A 2 -7.39 -13.73 3.17
C LYS A 2 -7.86 -12.39 2.59
N LYS A 3 -8.61 -11.61 3.38
CA LYS A 3 -9.09 -10.29 2.94
C LYS A 3 -7.98 -9.23 2.76
N ALA A 4 -6.88 -9.30 3.52
CA ALA A 4 -5.74 -8.38 3.33
C ALA A 4 -5.05 -8.62 1.99
N ILE A 5 -4.85 -9.90 1.64
CA ILE A 5 -4.32 -10.30 0.33
C ILE A 5 -5.28 -9.87 -0.77
N LEU A 6 -6.60 -10.02 -0.57
CA LEU A 6 -7.60 -9.53 -1.51
C LEU A 6 -7.48 -8.01 -1.76
N TYR A 7 -7.37 -7.19 -0.71
CA TYR A 7 -7.18 -5.75 -0.88
C TYR A 7 -5.86 -5.39 -1.55
N LEU A 8 -4.79 -6.14 -1.28
CA LEU A 8 -3.52 -5.98 -1.98
C LEU A 8 -3.69 -6.25 -3.47
N LEU A 9 -4.27 -7.40 -3.82
CA LEU A 9 -4.45 -7.81 -5.22
C LEU A 9 -5.41 -6.87 -5.95
N LEU A 10 -6.54 -6.50 -5.34
CA LEU A 10 -7.49 -5.57 -5.94
C LEU A 10 -6.90 -4.17 -6.09
N GLY A 11 -6.24 -3.64 -5.05
CA GLY A 11 -5.60 -2.33 -5.12
C GLY A 11 -4.51 -2.29 -6.19
N THR A 12 -3.72 -3.36 -6.29
CA THR A 12 -2.70 -3.51 -7.34
C THR A 12 -3.33 -3.61 -8.71
N ALA A 13 -4.32 -4.48 -8.91
CA ALA A 13 -4.95 -4.69 -10.20
C ALA A 13 -5.65 -3.42 -10.71
N VAL A 14 -6.44 -2.76 -9.86
CA VAL A 14 -7.16 -1.53 -10.24
C VAL A 14 -6.16 -0.41 -10.56
N SER A 15 -5.15 -0.20 -9.73
CA SER A 15 -4.13 0.82 -9.99
C SER A 15 -3.30 0.51 -11.24
N PHE A 16 -2.97 -0.77 -11.47
CA PHE A 16 -2.22 -1.20 -12.65
C PHE A 16 -3.02 -0.97 -13.92
N LEU A 17 -4.28 -1.40 -13.95
CA LEU A 17 -5.17 -1.19 -15.11
C LEU A 17 -5.33 0.31 -15.39
N PHE A 18 -5.49 1.13 -14.35
CA PHE A 18 -5.56 2.58 -14.51
C PHE A 18 -4.29 3.15 -15.16
N HIS A 19 -3.11 2.82 -14.64
CA HIS A 19 -1.86 3.34 -15.21
C HIS A 19 -1.59 2.78 -16.60
N TYR A 20 -1.83 1.49 -16.82
CA TYR A 20 -1.60 0.81 -18.10
C TYR A 20 -2.43 1.42 -19.24
N PHE A 21 -3.70 1.76 -19.00
CA PHE A 21 -4.58 2.28 -20.05
C PHE A 21 -4.65 3.81 -20.13
N LEU A 22 -4.43 4.56 -19.03
CA LEU A 22 -4.77 5.99 -18.97
C LEU A 22 -3.58 6.93 -18.71
N SER A 23 -2.56 6.53 -17.96
CA SER A 23 -1.54 7.47 -17.46
C SER A 23 -0.08 7.03 -17.58
N GLY A 24 0.20 5.87 -18.18
CA GLY A 24 1.42 5.07 -18.00
C GLY A 24 2.73 5.81 -17.75
N PHE A 25 3.55 5.27 -16.86
CA PHE A 25 4.85 5.82 -16.46
C PHE A 25 5.99 5.45 -17.44
N GLY A 26 5.66 5.02 -18.65
CA GLY A 26 6.59 4.74 -19.75
C GLY A 26 7.05 3.28 -19.88
N LYS A 27 7.07 2.51 -18.79
CA LYS A 27 7.37 1.06 -18.81
C LYS A 27 6.32 0.29 -18.01
N VAL A 28 5.83 -0.81 -18.57
CA VAL A 28 4.83 -1.69 -17.91
C VAL A 28 5.34 -2.22 -16.57
N SER A 29 6.64 -2.51 -16.45
CA SER A 29 7.24 -2.93 -15.17
C SER A 29 7.16 -1.84 -14.11
N LEU A 30 7.33 -0.58 -14.49
CA LEU A 30 7.23 0.58 -13.59
C LEU A 30 5.77 0.82 -13.18
N ASP A 31 4.84 0.69 -14.12
CA ASP A 31 3.40 0.76 -13.84
C ASP A 31 2.98 -0.31 -12.82
N LEU A 32 3.45 -1.55 -13.02
CA LEU A 32 3.19 -2.65 -12.09
C LEU A 32 3.81 -2.42 -10.72
N TYR A 33 5.05 -1.91 -10.67
CA TYR A 33 5.72 -1.60 -9.41
C TYR A 33 4.99 -0.53 -8.60
N TYR A 34 4.58 0.57 -9.23
CA TYR A 34 3.83 1.63 -8.55
C TYR A 34 2.41 1.20 -8.18
N ALA A 35 1.76 0.41 -9.02
CA ALA A 35 0.48 -0.21 -8.68
C ALA A 35 0.59 -1.17 -7.50
N PHE A 36 1.68 -1.94 -7.44
CA PHE A 36 1.97 -2.82 -6.31
C PHE A 36 2.20 -2.01 -5.03
N ALA A 37 2.91 -0.88 -5.08
CA ALA A 37 3.06 0.01 -3.93
C ALA A 37 1.71 0.52 -3.41
N PHE A 38 0.80 0.88 -4.32
CA PHE A 38 -0.56 1.29 -4.00
C PHE A 38 -1.37 0.15 -3.35
N GLY A 39 -1.35 -1.05 -3.95
CA GLY A 39 -2.04 -2.22 -3.42
C GLY A 39 -1.47 -2.68 -2.07
N LEU A 40 -0.15 -2.68 -1.91
CA LEU A 40 0.51 -2.99 -0.64
C LEU A 40 0.04 -2.05 0.46
N GLY A 41 -0.18 -0.77 0.15
CA GLY A 41 -0.79 0.22 1.05
C GLY A 41 -2.13 -0.24 1.61
N TRP A 42 -3.06 -0.62 0.72
CA TRP A 42 -4.38 -1.13 1.11
C TRP A 42 -4.30 -2.44 1.89
N GLY A 43 -3.49 -3.39 1.39
CA GLY A 43 -3.32 -4.70 2.03
C GLY A 43 -2.76 -4.58 3.44
N MET A 44 -1.73 -3.75 3.63
CA MET A 44 -1.13 -3.50 4.93
C MET A 44 -2.03 -2.71 5.86
N ALA A 45 -2.67 -1.64 5.37
CA ALA A 45 -3.58 -0.84 6.18
C ALA A 45 -4.69 -1.74 6.76
N TYR A 46 -5.30 -2.57 5.92
CA TYR A 46 -6.31 -3.52 6.36
C TYR A 46 -5.78 -4.65 7.25
N PHE A 47 -4.56 -5.14 7.00
CA PHE A 47 -3.94 -6.18 7.82
C PHE A 47 -3.66 -5.69 9.24
N LEU A 48 -3.21 -4.43 9.36
CA LEU A 48 -2.86 -3.76 10.61
C LEU A 48 -4.04 -3.10 11.30
N ASP A 49 -5.17 -2.93 10.60
CA ASP A 49 -6.44 -2.46 11.16
C ASP A 49 -7.11 -3.54 12.01
N ARG A 50 -6.46 -3.83 13.14
CA ARG A 50 -6.96 -4.72 14.19
C ARG A 50 -6.97 -3.97 15.52
N PRO A 51 -7.93 -4.27 16.42
CA PRO A 51 -8.04 -3.60 17.71
C PRO A 51 -6.97 -4.05 18.71
N ASP A 52 -6.38 -5.24 18.55
CA ASP A 52 -5.34 -5.79 19.42
C ASP A 52 -3.96 -5.15 19.20
N PHE A 53 -3.78 -4.38 18.12
CA PHE A 53 -2.51 -3.73 17.82
C PHE A 53 -2.54 -2.27 18.29
N ALA A 54 -1.61 -1.91 19.17
CA ALA A 54 -1.38 -0.51 19.54
C ALA A 54 -0.84 0.29 18.33
N LEU A 55 -1.09 1.61 18.32
CA LEU A 55 -0.68 2.50 17.22
C LEU A 55 0.84 2.40 16.88
N PRO A 56 1.78 2.41 17.86
CA PRO A 56 3.20 2.27 17.55
C PRO A 56 3.54 0.95 16.85
N LYS A 57 2.84 -0.14 17.21
CA LYS A 57 3.01 -1.46 16.56
C LYS A 57 2.51 -1.45 15.11
N LYS A 58 1.40 -0.76 14.83
CA LYS A 58 0.89 -0.59 13.46
C LYS A 58 1.88 0.19 12.59
N LEU A 59 2.38 1.32 13.10
CA LEU A 59 3.37 2.14 12.39
C LEU A 59 4.69 1.38 12.21
N GLY A 60 5.19 0.72 13.25
CA GLY A 60 6.40 -0.10 13.20
C GLY A 60 6.33 -1.20 12.13
N LEU A 61 5.22 -1.93 12.07
CA LEU A 61 5.02 -2.96 11.05
C LEU A 61 4.88 -2.36 9.64
N SER A 62 4.31 -1.17 9.49
CA SER A 62 4.19 -0.49 8.19
C SER A 62 5.54 -0.19 7.53
N PHE A 63 6.60 0.04 8.34
CA PHE A 63 7.95 0.21 7.82
C PHE A 63 8.48 -1.03 7.11
N ILE A 64 8.03 -2.24 7.46
CA ILE A 64 8.43 -3.47 6.75
C ILE A 64 7.95 -3.40 5.30
N GLY A 65 6.75 -2.88 5.05
CA GLY A 65 6.23 -2.66 3.70
C GLY A 65 7.03 -1.63 2.92
N ILE A 66 7.41 -0.53 3.58
CA ILE A 66 8.24 0.52 2.99
C ILE A 66 9.62 -0.03 2.62
N ILE A 67 10.27 -0.76 3.54
CA ILE A 67 11.57 -1.39 3.29
C ILE A 67 11.48 -2.34 2.11
N LEU A 68 10.44 -3.18 2.07
CA LEU A 68 10.20 -4.08 0.93
C LEU A 68 10.10 -3.31 -0.39
N LEU A 69 9.33 -2.22 -0.42
CA LEU A 69 9.18 -1.40 -1.63
C LEU A 69 10.50 -0.75 -2.04
N VAL A 70 11.27 -0.23 -1.10
CA VAL A 70 12.57 0.38 -1.39
C VAL A 70 13.55 -0.65 -1.94
N VAL A 71 13.66 -1.81 -1.30
CA VAL A 71 14.53 -2.91 -1.77
C VAL A 71 14.14 -3.34 -3.18
N LEU A 72 12.85 -3.57 -3.44
CA LEU A 72 12.38 -3.92 -4.78
C LEU A 72 12.65 -2.80 -5.79
N GLY A 73 12.42 -1.54 -5.42
CA GLY A 73 12.65 -0.39 -6.28
C GLY A 73 14.12 -0.25 -6.68
N VAL A 74 15.03 -0.39 -5.72
CA VAL A 74 16.48 -0.29 -5.97
C VAL A 74 17.00 -1.49 -6.79
N VAL A 75 16.54 -2.71 -6.50
CA VAL A 75 17.01 -3.93 -7.19
C VAL A 75 16.54 -3.99 -8.65
N PHE A 76 15.29 -3.62 -8.93
CA PHE A 76 14.71 -3.74 -10.27
C PHE A 76 14.78 -2.44 -11.10
N PHE A 77 14.98 -1.29 -10.46
CA PHE A 77 14.99 0.02 -11.11
C PHE A 77 16.17 0.88 -10.62
N ASN A 78 15.91 1.86 -9.77
CA ASN A 78 16.88 2.76 -9.16
C ASN A 78 16.28 3.45 -7.92
N LEU A 79 17.11 4.17 -7.17
CA LEU A 79 16.68 4.87 -5.95
C LEU A 79 15.65 5.97 -6.22
N GLU A 80 15.76 6.68 -7.35
CA GLU A 80 14.85 7.76 -7.74
C GLU A 80 13.42 7.24 -7.97
N ILE A 81 13.26 6.01 -8.45
CA ILE A 81 11.98 5.31 -8.62
C ILE A 81 11.49 4.72 -7.30
N ALA A 82 12.40 4.30 -6.42
CA ALA A 82 12.04 3.76 -5.12
C ALA A 82 11.38 4.82 -4.21
N ILE A 83 11.83 6.07 -4.23
CA ILE A 83 11.30 7.14 -3.35
C ILE A 83 9.80 7.40 -3.60
N PRO A 84 9.32 7.61 -4.85
CA PRO A 84 7.90 7.78 -5.16
C PRO A 84 7.00 6.61 -4.74
N SER A 85 7.53 5.39 -4.63
CA SER A 85 6.72 4.24 -4.19
C SER A 85 6.35 4.34 -2.70
N ILE A 86 7.25 4.89 -1.88
CA ILE A 86 7.01 5.18 -0.46
C ILE A 86 5.85 6.15 -0.30
N ILE A 87 5.84 7.21 -1.12
CA ILE A 87 4.78 8.22 -1.09
C ILE A 87 3.45 7.59 -1.46
N ARG A 88 3.38 6.83 -2.56
CA ARG A 88 2.14 6.14 -2.99
C ARG A 88 1.62 5.19 -1.92
N PHE A 89 2.49 4.38 -1.32
CA PHE A 89 2.12 3.51 -0.20
C PHE A 89 1.57 4.32 0.98
N SER A 90 2.30 5.36 1.40
CA SER A 90 1.97 6.15 2.59
C SER A 90 0.67 6.91 2.42
N THR A 91 0.41 7.49 1.25
CA THR A 91 -0.86 8.18 0.95
C THR A 91 -2.04 7.25 1.12
N VAL A 92 -1.97 6.04 0.55
CA VAL A 92 -3.03 5.04 0.68
C VAL A 92 -3.19 4.59 2.13
N PHE A 93 -2.08 4.29 2.79
CA PHE A 93 -2.07 3.82 4.17
C PHE A 93 -2.72 4.85 5.10
N VAL A 94 -2.31 6.12 5.00
CA VAL A 94 -2.88 7.21 5.79
C VAL A 94 -4.35 7.46 5.43
N ALA A 95 -4.70 7.46 4.14
CA ALA A 95 -6.07 7.64 3.68
C ALA A 95 -7.01 6.58 4.26
N TYR A 96 -6.58 5.31 4.32
CA TYR A 96 -7.35 4.25 4.97
C TYR A 96 -7.67 4.59 6.42
N TYR A 97 -6.65 4.96 7.22
CA TYR A 97 -6.86 5.27 8.64
C TYR A 97 -7.67 6.55 8.85
N LEU A 98 -7.53 7.54 7.97
CA LEU A 98 -8.39 8.73 7.96
C LEU A 98 -9.86 8.33 7.76
N LEU A 99 -10.15 7.56 6.70
CA LEU A 99 -11.50 7.06 6.42
C LEU A 99 -12.04 6.18 7.57
N ALA A 100 -11.19 5.35 8.17
CA ALA A 100 -11.54 4.52 9.30
C ALA A 100 -11.84 5.34 10.57
N SER A 101 -11.17 6.49 10.76
CA SER A 101 -11.36 7.35 11.93
C SER A 101 -12.73 8.05 11.95
N PHE A 102 -13.32 8.31 10.78
CA PHE A 102 -14.65 8.90 10.63
C PHE A 102 -15.80 7.89 10.82
N ARG A 103 -15.53 6.59 10.82
CA ARG A 103 -16.58 5.59 11.08
C ARG A 103 -16.91 5.56 12.58
N GLN A 104 -18.18 5.75 12.94
CA GLN A 104 -18.68 5.66 14.33
C GLN A 104 -18.32 4.32 14.99
N SER A 105 -18.22 3.24 14.22
CA SER A 105 -17.58 1.99 14.66
C SER A 105 -16.06 2.12 14.54
N LYS A 106 -15.39 2.75 15.52
CA LYS A 106 -13.92 2.71 15.62
C LYS A 106 -13.48 1.25 15.64
N SER A 107 -12.92 0.76 14.53
CA SER A 107 -12.49 -0.62 14.24
C SER A 107 -12.91 -1.68 15.30
N LEU A 108 -14.13 -2.23 15.18
CA LEU A 108 -14.51 -3.44 15.92
C LEU A 108 -14.47 -4.63 14.97
N ARG A 109 -13.28 -4.98 14.49
CA ARG A 109 -13.01 -6.37 14.12
C ARG A 109 -12.83 -7.16 15.40
N LYS A 110 -13.92 -7.76 15.91
CA LYS A 110 -13.80 -8.98 16.70
C LYS A 110 -13.30 -10.10 15.80
#